data_AF-A0A315R3R1-F1
#
_entry.id   AF-A0A315R3R1-F1
#
_cell.length_a   1.000
_cell.length_b   1.000
_cell.length_c   1.000
_cell.angle_alpha   90.00
_cell.angle_beta   90.00
_cell.angle_gamma   90.00
#
_symmetry.space_group_name_H-M   'P 1'
#
loop_
_entity.id
_entity.type
_entity.pdbx_description
1 polymer ?
#
loop_
_entity_poly.entity_id
_entity_poly.type
_entity_poly.pdbx_seq_one_letter_code
_entity_poly.pdbx_strand_id
1 'polypeptide(L)'
;MCIRDSYYSAANLSDDWYQKYQITADGREEDFIWMAAWVLWNRLTDSKDCDEELDEKIEEGYNMLSKNNQEEASSIWLDVWEDFKNRIEKEGHNSLEELNRVFESDLFLSNWITDLEMNLHDLGLKNKDYFKKQIKFCRDFLNLLPESKDYLIQSISKGEAAAYIHLGETEKGDIKFERILKKYPNWTWGYIYWGDQYVLLDDSASNKRKAEQIYKLALQNGDIKKMEDIDILKDRVKEVANH
;
A
#
# COMPACT_ATOMS: atom_id res chain seq x y z
N MET A 1 29.15 -5.75 18.59
CA MET A 1 27.86 -5.92 17.91
C MET A 1 27.07 -4.68 18.25
N CYS A 2 26.84 -3.81 17.28
CA CYS A 2 25.96 -2.67 17.50
C CYS A 2 24.54 -3.19 17.71
N ILE A 3 23.73 -2.52 18.52
CA ILE A 3 22.33 -2.92 18.80
C ILE A 3 21.55 -3.18 17.49
N ARG A 4 21.85 -2.40 16.45
CA ARG A 4 21.27 -2.51 15.10
C ARG A 4 21.70 -3.75 14.29
N ASP A 5 22.80 -4.42 14.64
CA ASP A 5 23.28 -5.58 13.87
C ASP A 5 22.39 -6.82 14.07
N SER A 6 21.50 -6.80 15.08
CA SER A 6 20.69 -7.96 15.48
C SER A 6 19.21 -7.67 15.75
N TYR A 7 18.79 -6.41 15.85
CA TYR A 7 17.43 -6.05 16.27
C TYR A 7 16.86 -4.94 15.39
N TYR A 8 15.53 -4.92 15.31
CA TYR A 8 14.73 -3.85 14.69
C TYR A 8 13.76 -3.19 15.67
N SER A 9 13.62 -3.72 16.89
CA SER A 9 12.67 -3.22 17.89
C SER A 9 13.34 -3.18 19.26
N ALA A 10 13.04 -2.14 20.04
CA ALA A 10 13.41 -2.08 21.45
C ALA A 10 12.67 -3.11 22.29
N ALA A 11 11.42 -3.47 21.94
CA ALA A 11 10.69 -4.59 22.53
C ALA A 11 11.43 -5.93 22.34
N ASN A 12 11.81 -6.26 21.11
CA ASN A 12 12.57 -7.47 20.85
C ASN A 12 13.95 -7.47 21.53
N LEU A 13 14.60 -6.31 21.63
CA LEU A 13 15.84 -6.17 22.41
C LEU A 13 15.62 -6.40 23.91
N SER A 14 14.53 -5.84 24.48
CA SER A 14 14.21 -6.05 25.89
C SER A 14 13.86 -7.50 26.19
N ASP A 15 13.14 -8.18 25.30
CA ASP A 15 12.79 -9.59 25.44
C ASP A 15 14.04 -10.48 25.45
N ASP A 16 15.02 -10.19 24.58
CA ASP A 16 16.31 -10.89 24.62
C ASP A 16 17.05 -10.66 25.95
N TRP A 17 16.98 -9.45 26.51
CA TRP A 17 17.57 -9.18 27.84
C TRP A 17 16.89 -9.98 28.94
N TYR A 18 15.55 -10.12 28.91
CA TYR A 18 14.82 -10.98 29.84
C TYR A 18 15.22 -12.45 29.73
N GLN A 19 15.50 -12.95 28.53
CA GLN A 19 15.94 -14.33 28.33
C GLN A 19 17.38 -14.56 28.76
N LYS A 20 18.25 -13.55 28.56
CA LYS A 20 19.69 -13.67 28.78
C LYS A 20 20.11 -13.39 30.22
N TYR A 21 19.41 -12.49 30.90
CA TYR A 21 19.74 -12.07 32.25
C TYR A 21 18.66 -12.52 33.23
N GLN A 22 19.06 -12.78 34.47
CA GLN A 22 18.11 -13.09 35.53
C GLN A 22 17.44 -11.79 36.01
N ILE A 23 16.47 -11.30 35.23
CA ILE A 23 15.67 -10.13 35.57
C ILE A 23 14.53 -10.57 36.49
N THR A 24 14.41 -9.93 37.66
CA THR A 24 13.36 -10.20 38.66
C THR A 24 12.37 -9.04 38.80
N ALA A 25 12.42 -8.07 37.86
CA ALA A 25 11.48 -6.95 37.82
C ALA A 25 10.07 -7.49 37.56
N ASP A 26 9.09 -7.04 38.35
CA ASP A 26 7.69 -7.44 38.24
C ASP A 26 6.73 -6.24 38.24
N GLY A 27 5.54 -6.43 37.69
CA GLY A 27 4.49 -5.40 37.67
C GLY A 27 4.94 -4.13 36.96
N ARG A 28 4.98 -2.99 37.67
CA ARG A 28 5.36 -1.70 37.05
C ARG A 28 6.85 -1.59 36.72
N GLU A 29 7.68 -2.48 37.25
CA GLU A 29 9.11 -2.50 36.96
C GLU A 29 9.42 -3.25 35.65
N GLU A 30 8.46 -4.02 35.11
CA GLU A 30 8.62 -4.71 33.83
C GLU A 30 8.79 -3.70 32.68
N ASP A 31 7.96 -2.66 32.67
CA ASP A 31 8.03 -1.59 31.68
C ASP A 31 9.38 -0.85 31.69
N PHE A 32 10.11 -0.85 32.81
CA PHE A 32 11.39 -0.15 32.93
C PHE A 32 12.44 -0.73 31.98
N ILE A 33 12.45 -2.05 31.77
CA ILE A 33 13.46 -2.69 30.92
C ILE A 33 13.22 -2.33 29.46
N TRP A 34 11.97 -2.37 29.02
CA TRP A 34 11.59 -1.89 27.69
C TRP A 34 11.91 -0.40 27.50
N MET A 35 11.54 0.47 28.46
CA MET A 35 11.87 1.90 28.40
C MET A 35 13.38 2.14 28.36
N ALA A 36 14.17 1.36 29.11
CA ALA A 36 15.62 1.45 29.08
C ALA A 36 16.19 1.03 27.71
N ALA A 37 15.67 -0.05 27.11
CA ALA A 37 16.02 -0.47 25.76
C ALA A 37 15.74 0.66 24.74
N TRP A 38 14.57 1.28 24.83
CA TRP A 38 14.17 2.39 23.97
C TRP A 38 15.07 3.63 24.12
N VAL A 39 15.32 4.06 25.36
CA VAL A 39 16.21 5.21 25.64
C VAL A 39 17.64 4.94 25.17
N LEU A 40 18.13 3.72 25.33
CA LEU A 40 19.46 3.34 24.85
C LEU A 40 19.51 3.30 23.33
N TRP A 41 18.46 2.79 22.68
CA TRP A 41 18.34 2.80 21.21
C TRP A 41 18.51 4.22 20.66
N ASN A 42 17.72 5.16 21.17
CA ASN A 42 17.70 6.55 20.72
C ASN A 42 18.99 7.32 21.02
N ARG A 43 19.81 6.85 21.96
CA ARG A 43 21.10 7.48 22.31
C ARG A 43 22.29 6.87 21.59
N LEU A 44 22.20 5.59 21.24
CA LEU A 44 23.34 4.80 20.76
C LEU A 44 23.24 4.49 19.27
N THR A 45 22.08 4.76 18.64
CA THR A 45 21.90 4.60 17.21
C THR A 45 21.57 5.95 16.59
N ASP A 46 22.18 6.25 15.45
CA ASP A 46 21.81 7.39 14.60
C ASP A 46 20.62 7.05 13.68
N SER A 47 20.06 5.84 13.84
CA SER A 47 19.16 5.20 12.89
C SER A 47 17.72 5.34 13.35
N LYS A 48 16.90 5.93 12.49
CA LYS A 48 15.49 6.24 12.74
C LYS A 48 14.51 5.25 12.09
N ASP A 49 14.93 3.99 12.03
CA ASP A 49 14.31 2.90 11.28
C ASP A 49 13.96 1.67 12.15
N CYS A 50 13.88 1.85 13.48
CA CYS A 50 13.33 0.83 14.37
C CYS A 50 11.79 0.79 14.29
N ASP A 51 11.23 -0.34 14.72
CA ASP A 51 9.81 -0.64 14.59
C ASP A 51 8.95 0.41 15.29
N GLU A 52 9.30 0.79 16.52
CA GLU A 52 8.54 1.78 17.26
C GLU A 52 8.59 3.17 16.60
N GLU A 53 9.72 3.61 16.02
CA GLU A 53 9.78 4.90 15.30
C GLU A 53 9.01 4.85 13.97
N LEU A 54 9.08 3.73 13.25
CA LEU A 54 8.33 3.55 12.00
C LEU A 54 6.83 3.51 12.27
N ASP A 55 6.41 2.83 13.34
CA ASP A 55 5.04 2.77 13.81
C ASP A 55 4.51 4.16 14.17
N GLU A 56 5.26 4.91 14.99
CA GLU A 56 4.93 6.30 15.35
C GLU A 56 4.75 7.20 14.11
N LYS A 57 5.60 7.06 13.09
CA LYS A 57 5.46 7.83 11.83
C LYS A 57 4.24 7.40 11.02
N ILE A 58 3.91 6.10 10.99
CA ILE A 58 2.68 5.63 10.33
C ILE A 58 1.46 6.25 11.02
N GLU A 59 1.41 6.21 12.35
CA GLU A 59 0.36 6.86 13.13
C GLU A 59 0.34 8.38 12.92
N GLU A 60 1.50 9.03 12.81
CA GLU A 60 1.59 10.46 12.49
C GLU A 60 0.93 10.78 11.15
N GLY A 61 1.14 9.95 10.12
CA GLY A 61 0.44 10.12 8.85
C GLY A 61 -1.08 9.98 8.99
N TYR A 62 -1.57 9.03 9.78
CA TYR A 62 -3.01 8.94 10.10
C TYR A 62 -3.52 10.18 10.86
N ASN A 63 -2.72 10.71 11.79
CA ASN A 63 -3.00 11.96 12.49
C ASN A 63 -3.09 13.14 11.52
N MET A 64 -2.23 13.19 10.49
CA MET A 64 -2.32 14.21 9.44
C MET A 64 -3.58 14.06 8.57
N LEU A 65 -3.99 12.83 8.25
CA LEU A 65 -5.26 12.58 7.57
C LEU A 65 -6.47 13.05 8.37
N SER A 66 -6.49 12.81 9.68
CA SER A 66 -7.59 13.30 10.54
C SER A 66 -7.70 14.83 10.56
N LYS A 67 -6.62 15.54 10.23
CA LYS A 67 -6.55 17.00 10.09
C LYS A 67 -6.77 17.48 8.64
N ASN A 68 -7.18 16.58 7.74
CA ASN A 68 -7.30 16.80 6.29
C ASN A 68 -5.99 17.23 5.60
N ASN A 69 -4.83 16.87 6.16
CA ASN A 69 -3.53 17.17 5.58
C ASN A 69 -2.96 15.93 4.86
N GLN A 70 -3.55 15.63 3.71
CA GLN A 70 -3.21 14.45 2.90
C GLN A 70 -1.82 14.52 2.27
N GLU A 71 -1.34 15.72 1.93
CA GLU A 71 0.00 15.93 1.36
C GLU A 71 1.08 15.57 2.38
N GLU A 72 0.95 16.07 3.60
CA GLU A 72 1.89 15.75 4.69
C GLU A 72 1.83 14.26 5.06
N ALA A 73 0.62 13.70 5.19
CA ALA A 73 0.44 12.28 5.47
C ALA A 73 1.16 11.41 4.42
N SER A 74 0.98 11.73 3.14
CA SER A 74 1.62 11.00 2.04
C SER A 74 3.13 11.20 2.02
N SER A 75 3.62 12.37 2.43
CA SER A 75 5.07 12.61 2.53
C SER A 75 5.70 11.75 3.61
N ILE A 76 5.14 11.77 4.83
CA ILE A 76 5.62 10.96 5.96
C ILE A 76 5.61 9.48 5.60
N TRP A 77 4.51 8.98 5.03
CA TRP A 77 4.40 7.57 4.65
C TRP A 77 5.32 7.17 3.51
N LEU A 78 5.66 8.07 2.58
CA LEU A 78 6.67 7.77 1.55
C LEU A 78 8.06 7.66 2.16
N ASP A 79 8.40 8.46 3.18
CA ASP A 79 9.67 8.34 3.89
C ASP A 79 9.74 7.01 4.65
N VAL A 80 8.67 6.63 5.35
CA VAL A 80 8.54 5.30 5.99
C VAL A 80 8.70 4.17 4.97
N TRP A 81 8.13 4.31 3.76
CA TRP A 81 8.30 3.31 2.71
C TRP A 81 9.76 3.16 2.27
N GLU A 82 10.52 4.26 2.13
CA GLU A 82 11.96 4.19 1.81
C GLU A 82 12.76 3.45 2.90
N ASP A 83 12.43 3.66 4.18
CA ASP A 83 13.02 2.92 5.30
C ASP A 83 12.71 1.41 5.22
N PHE A 84 11.46 1.04 4.94
CA PHE A 84 11.07 -0.36 4.76
C PHE A 84 11.74 -1.03 3.58
N LYS A 85 11.93 -0.33 2.45
CA LYS A 85 12.63 -0.93 1.29
C LYS A 85 14.03 -1.40 1.64
N ASN A 86 14.79 -0.57 2.35
CA ASN A 86 16.14 -0.92 2.80
C ASN A 86 16.11 -2.18 3.67
N ARG A 87 15.11 -2.30 4.55
CA ARG A 87 14.92 -3.48 5.41
C ARG A 87 14.52 -4.72 4.61
N ILE A 88 13.56 -4.60 3.69
CA ILE A 88 13.08 -5.71 2.84
C ILE A 88 14.26 -6.30 2.05
N GLU A 89 15.07 -5.44 1.43
CA GLU A 89 16.24 -5.88 0.65
C GLU A 89 17.31 -6.56 1.53
N LYS A 90 17.57 -6.03 2.72
CA LYS A 90 18.57 -6.57 3.64
C LYS A 90 18.15 -7.93 4.22
N GLU A 91 16.89 -8.07 4.63
CA GLU A 91 16.38 -9.26 5.30
C GLU A 91 15.82 -10.31 4.32
N GLY A 92 15.66 -9.95 3.05
CA GLY A 92 15.24 -10.87 1.98
C GLY A 92 13.76 -11.26 2.04
N HIS A 93 12.90 -10.41 2.63
CA HIS A 93 11.45 -10.62 2.61
C HIS A 93 10.90 -10.47 1.19
N ASN A 94 9.90 -11.29 0.83
CA ASN A 94 9.31 -11.26 -0.52
C ASN A 94 7.78 -11.08 -0.52
N SER A 95 7.17 -10.93 0.66
CA SER A 95 5.75 -10.69 0.85
C SER A 95 5.49 -9.74 2.02
N LEU A 96 4.42 -8.95 1.93
CA LEU A 96 4.02 -8.06 3.03
C LEU A 96 3.66 -8.86 4.30
N GLU A 97 3.16 -10.09 4.13
CA GLU A 97 2.82 -10.98 5.24
C GLU A 97 4.03 -11.47 6.03
N GLU A 98 5.20 -11.60 5.42
CA GLU A 98 6.44 -11.89 6.14
C GLU A 98 6.89 -10.68 6.93
N LEU A 99 6.90 -9.50 6.29
CA LEU A 99 7.29 -8.26 6.95
C LEU A 99 6.38 -7.93 8.14
N ASN A 100 5.05 -8.09 7.99
CA ASN A 100 4.09 -7.85 9.06
C ASN A 100 4.24 -8.82 10.24
N ARG A 101 4.89 -9.99 10.09
CA ARG A 101 5.13 -10.92 11.20
C ARG A 101 6.32 -10.54 12.06
N VAL A 102 7.26 -9.78 11.49
CA VAL A 102 8.52 -9.41 12.16
C VAL A 102 8.58 -7.93 12.51
N PHE A 103 7.55 -7.18 12.14
CA PHE A 103 7.37 -5.78 12.49
C PHE A 103 6.58 -5.71 13.79
N GLU A 104 7.21 -5.22 14.85
CA GLU A 104 6.57 -5.08 16.17
C GLU A 104 5.63 -3.86 16.18
N SER A 105 4.38 -4.11 15.81
CA SER A 105 3.32 -3.09 15.78
C SER A 105 1.94 -3.76 15.84
N ASP A 106 0.97 -3.05 16.42
CA ASP A 106 -0.45 -3.44 16.39
C ASP A 106 -1.13 -3.10 15.05
N LEU A 107 -0.45 -2.36 14.16
CA LEU A 107 -0.95 -1.98 12.85
C LEU A 107 -0.88 -3.15 11.86
N PHE A 108 -1.89 -3.21 10.99
CA PHE A 108 -1.80 -4.04 9.78
C PHE A 108 -1.13 -3.23 8.66
N LEU A 109 0.08 -3.62 8.28
CA LEU A 109 0.82 -2.97 7.18
C LEU A 109 0.03 -2.97 5.88
N SER A 110 -0.85 -3.95 5.68
CA SER A 110 -1.75 -3.97 4.52
C SER A 110 -2.66 -2.75 4.44
N ASN A 111 -3.18 -2.28 5.58
CA ASN A 111 -4.06 -1.11 5.61
C ASN A 111 -3.27 0.13 5.23
N TRP A 112 -2.11 0.32 5.86
CA TRP A 112 -1.22 1.44 5.56
C TRP A 112 -0.79 1.48 4.09
N ILE A 113 -0.38 0.35 3.52
CA ILE A 113 0.01 0.24 2.10
C ILE A 113 -1.14 0.63 1.17
N THR A 114 -2.36 0.15 1.44
CA THR A 114 -3.52 0.50 0.61
C THR A 114 -3.96 1.95 0.79
N ASP A 115 -3.89 2.48 2.01
CA ASP A 115 -4.25 3.87 2.31
C ASP A 115 -3.27 4.84 1.67
N LEU A 116 -1.96 4.53 1.68
CA LEU A 116 -0.94 5.31 0.98
C LEU A 116 -1.21 5.32 -0.53
N GLU A 117 -1.48 4.17 -1.13
CA GLU A 117 -1.79 4.08 -2.57
C GLU A 117 -3.00 4.94 -2.95
N MET A 118 -4.08 4.83 -2.18
CA MET A 118 -5.30 5.62 -2.38
C MET A 118 -5.05 7.12 -2.19
N ASN A 119 -4.29 7.51 -1.16
CA ASN A 119 -3.97 8.91 -0.91
C ASN A 119 -3.14 9.51 -2.05
N LEU A 120 -2.17 8.77 -2.60
CA LEU A 120 -1.39 9.23 -3.75
C LEU A 120 -2.27 9.40 -4.99
N HIS A 121 -3.25 8.51 -5.20
CA HIS A 121 -4.21 8.63 -6.30
C HIS A 121 -5.06 9.90 -6.17
N ASP A 122 -5.66 10.11 -5.00
CA ASP A 122 -6.54 11.26 -4.72
C ASP A 122 -5.79 12.60 -4.81
N LEU A 123 -4.53 12.65 -4.37
CA LEU A 123 -3.65 13.80 -4.59
C LEU A 123 -3.31 13.97 -6.08
N GLY A 124 -3.12 12.86 -6.81
CA GLY A 124 -2.89 12.82 -8.24
C GLY A 124 -3.96 13.53 -9.06
N LEU A 125 -5.23 13.35 -8.67
CA LEU A 125 -6.38 14.01 -9.30
C LEU A 125 -6.30 15.55 -9.22
N LYS A 126 -5.61 16.09 -8.21
CA LYS A 126 -5.40 17.54 -8.02
C LYS A 126 -4.05 18.01 -8.57
N ASN A 127 -3.02 17.18 -8.43
CA ASN A 127 -1.66 17.45 -8.85
C ASN A 127 -1.04 16.18 -9.45
N LYS A 128 -0.85 16.19 -10.77
CA LYS A 128 -0.35 15.05 -11.55
C LYS A 128 1.04 14.54 -11.13
N ASP A 129 1.83 15.32 -10.41
CA ASP A 129 3.11 14.82 -9.88
C ASP A 129 2.93 13.69 -8.86
N TYR A 130 1.79 13.62 -8.17
CA TYR A 130 1.48 12.51 -7.28
C TYR A 130 1.21 11.20 -8.01
N PHE A 131 0.73 11.22 -9.26
CA PHE A 131 0.65 10.00 -10.07
C PHE A 131 2.04 9.42 -10.38
N LYS A 132 3.07 10.26 -10.52
CA LYS A 132 4.46 9.79 -10.69
C LYS A 132 4.95 9.12 -9.40
N LYS A 133 4.62 9.68 -8.24
CA LYS A 133 4.92 9.08 -6.93
C LYS A 133 4.18 7.75 -6.76
N GLN A 134 2.89 7.69 -7.09
CA GLN A 134 2.08 6.46 -7.08
C GLN A 134 2.71 5.36 -7.96
N ILE A 135 3.09 5.69 -9.21
CA ILE A 135 3.74 4.73 -10.11
C ILE A 135 5.04 4.19 -9.50
N LYS A 136 5.89 5.07 -8.94
CA LYS A 136 7.13 4.64 -8.28
C LYS A 136 6.83 3.70 -7.12
N PHE A 137 5.96 4.12 -6.20
CA PHE A 137 5.56 3.32 -5.04
C PHE A 137 5.01 1.95 -5.44
N CYS A 138 4.03 1.91 -6.36
CA CYS A 138 3.43 0.65 -6.79
C CYS A 138 4.46 -0.29 -7.45
N ARG A 139 5.40 0.25 -8.23
CA ARG A 139 6.47 -0.55 -8.84
C ARG A 139 7.45 -1.08 -7.82
N ASP A 140 7.88 -0.23 -6.89
CA ASP A 140 8.76 -0.63 -5.81
C ASP A 140 8.11 -1.79 -5.04
N PHE A 141 6.83 -1.64 -4.65
CA PHE A 141 6.08 -2.69 -3.95
C PHE A 141 5.97 -4.00 -4.74
N LEU A 142 5.54 -3.94 -6.01
CA LEU A 142 5.34 -5.13 -6.84
C LEU A 142 6.66 -5.86 -7.16
N ASN A 143 7.79 -5.15 -7.18
CA ASN A 143 9.10 -5.74 -7.42
C ASN A 143 9.70 -6.35 -6.15
N LEU A 144 9.55 -5.68 -5.00
CA LEU A 144 10.13 -6.10 -3.73
C LEU A 144 9.30 -7.19 -3.04
N LEU A 145 7.97 -7.11 -3.14
CA LEU A 145 7.05 -7.99 -2.43
C LEU A 145 6.11 -8.78 -3.37
N PRO A 146 6.65 -9.48 -4.39
CA PRO A 146 5.85 -10.13 -5.43
C PRO A 146 5.00 -11.31 -4.94
N GLU A 147 5.30 -11.86 -3.76
CA GLU A 147 4.59 -13.00 -3.16
C GLU A 147 3.53 -12.56 -2.13
N SER A 148 3.26 -11.25 -2.03
CA SER A 148 2.17 -10.74 -1.21
C SER A 148 0.81 -11.32 -1.63
N LYS A 149 -0.16 -11.33 -0.72
CA LYS A 149 -1.51 -11.83 -1.01
C LYS A 149 -2.11 -11.19 -2.27
N ASP A 150 -2.87 -11.99 -3.01
CA ASP A 150 -3.47 -11.60 -4.30
C ASP A 150 -4.25 -10.27 -4.25
N TYR A 151 -5.00 -10.01 -3.17
CA TYR A 151 -5.76 -8.77 -3.07
C TYR A 151 -4.87 -7.51 -3.02
N LEU A 152 -3.67 -7.60 -2.42
CA LEU A 152 -2.69 -6.52 -2.41
C LEU A 152 -2.07 -6.36 -3.79
N ILE A 153 -1.63 -7.46 -4.40
CA ILE A 153 -1.08 -7.44 -5.77
C ILE A 153 -2.08 -6.84 -6.75
N GLN A 154 -3.36 -7.23 -6.64
CA GLN A 154 -4.46 -6.67 -7.42
C GLN A 154 -4.62 -5.16 -7.17
N SER A 155 -4.68 -4.74 -5.90
CA SER A 155 -4.90 -3.34 -5.54
C SER A 155 -3.76 -2.42 -6.00
N ILE A 156 -2.51 -2.81 -5.74
CA ILE A 156 -1.33 -2.03 -6.12
C ILE A 156 -1.13 -2.01 -7.64
N SER A 157 -1.41 -3.13 -8.32
CA SER A 157 -1.32 -3.21 -9.80
C SER A 157 -2.35 -2.30 -10.48
N LYS A 158 -3.60 -2.26 -9.99
CA LYS A 158 -4.61 -1.35 -10.57
C LYS A 158 -4.26 0.12 -10.32
N GLY A 159 -3.64 0.43 -9.17
CA GLY A 159 -3.14 1.77 -8.84
C GLY A 159 -2.09 2.26 -9.85
N GLU A 160 -1.07 1.43 -10.14
CA GLU A 160 -0.06 1.74 -11.16
C GLU A 160 -0.72 2.01 -12.52
N ALA A 161 -1.65 1.14 -12.93
CA ALA A 161 -2.31 1.22 -14.22
C ALA A 161 -3.19 2.48 -14.34
N ALA A 162 -3.96 2.81 -13.30
CA ALA A 162 -4.79 4.01 -13.26
C ALA A 162 -3.95 5.30 -13.33
N ALA A 163 -2.85 5.37 -12.57
CA ALA A 163 -1.96 6.53 -12.60
C ALA A 163 -1.42 6.82 -14.02
N TYR A 164 -1.11 5.79 -14.81
CA TYR A 164 -0.74 5.96 -16.21
C TYR A 164 -1.85 6.56 -17.07
N ILE A 165 -3.10 6.11 -16.89
CA ILE A 165 -4.26 6.63 -17.62
C ILE A 165 -4.45 8.12 -17.31
N HIS A 166 -4.38 8.52 -16.04
CA HIS A 166 -4.55 9.93 -15.61
C HIS A 166 -3.40 10.86 -16.04
N LEU A 167 -2.22 10.30 -16.30
CA LEU A 167 -1.10 11.02 -16.93
C LEU A 167 -1.26 11.16 -18.46
N GLY A 168 -2.31 10.59 -19.05
CA GLY A 168 -2.52 10.57 -20.50
C GLY A 168 -1.76 9.47 -21.23
N GLU A 169 -1.05 8.61 -20.50
CA GLU A 169 -0.34 7.44 -21.04
C GLU A 169 -1.27 6.21 -21.09
N THR A 170 -2.45 6.41 -21.70
CA THR A 170 -3.58 5.45 -21.68
C THR A 170 -3.21 4.07 -22.21
N GLU A 171 -2.40 3.99 -23.27
CA GLU A 171 -1.91 2.71 -23.82
C GLU A 171 -1.10 1.92 -22.77
N LYS A 172 -0.24 2.59 -22.00
CA LYS A 172 0.53 1.92 -20.94
C LYS A 172 -0.37 1.45 -19.81
N GLY A 173 -1.35 2.27 -19.42
CA GLY A 173 -2.36 1.90 -18.44
C GLY A 173 -3.17 0.67 -18.86
N ASP A 174 -3.64 0.66 -20.11
CA ASP A 174 -4.37 -0.47 -20.69
C ASP A 174 -3.55 -1.76 -20.68
N ILE A 175 -2.31 -1.73 -21.16
CA ILE A 175 -1.42 -2.90 -21.15
C ILE A 175 -1.25 -3.46 -19.74
N LYS A 176 -1.18 -2.59 -18.72
CA LYS A 176 -1.07 -3.00 -17.32
C LYS A 176 -2.36 -3.64 -16.81
N PHE A 177 -3.52 -3.07 -17.10
CA PHE A 177 -4.82 -3.67 -16.78
C PHE A 177 -5.02 -5.01 -17.47
N GLU A 178 -4.75 -5.10 -18.78
CA GLU A 178 -4.84 -6.34 -19.53
C GLU A 178 -3.94 -7.43 -18.94
N ARG A 179 -2.71 -7.08 -18.54
CA ARG A 179 -1.78 -8.03 -17.91
C ARG A 179 -2.32 -8.56 -16.57
N ILE A 180 -2.81 -7.70 -15.69
CA ILE A 180 -3.32 -8.14 -14.38
C ILE A 180 -4.63 -8.91 -14.52
N LEU A 181 -5.52 -8.50 -15.43
CA LEU A 181 -6.79 -9.17 -15.68
C LEU A 181 -6.62 -10.49 -16.44
N LYS A 182 -5.54 -10.66 -17.21
CA LYS A 182 -5.17 -11.98 -17.75
C LYS A 182 -4.79 -12.96 -16.63
N LYS A 183 -4.16 -12.49 -15.55
CA LYS A 183 -3.83 -13.31 -14.37
C LYS A 183 -5.08 -13.56 -13.50
N TYR A 184 -5.97 -12.58 -13.40
CA TYR A 184 -7.20 -12.64 -12.61
C TYR A 184 -8.45 -12.37 -13.48
N PRO A 185 -8.80 -13.27 -14.41
CA PRO A 185 -9.88 -13.03 -15.38
C PRO A 185 -11.26 -12.88 -14.73
N ASN A 186 -11.44 -13.44 -13.53
CA ASN A 186 -12.71 -13.46 -12.81
C ASN A 186 -12.80 -12.32 -11.79
N TRP A 187 -11.84 -11.39 -11.79
CA TRP A 187 -11.84 -10.22 -10.91
C TRP A 187 -12.68 -9.10 -11.51
N THR A 188 -14.00 -9.20 -11.34
CA THR A 188 -14.97 -8.25 -11.89
C THR A 188 -14.66 -6.79 -11.53
N TRP A 189 -14.29 -6.55 -10.27
CA TRP A 189 -13.94 -5.21 -9.79
C TRP A 189 -12.71 -4.62 -10.47
N GLY A 190 -11.80 -5.45 -11.00
CA GLY A 190 -10.68 -4.97 -11.80
C GLY A 190 -11.12 -4.39 -13.15
N TYR A 191 -12.10 -5.01 -13.82
CA TYR A 191 -12.70 -4.46 -15.04
C TYR A 191 -13.52 -3.21 -14.77
N ILE A 192 -14.33 -3.21 -13.70
CA ILE A 192 -15.10 -2.02 -13.30
C ILE A 192 -14.14 -0.86 -13.06
N TYR A 193 -13.10 -1.07 -12.26
CA TYR A 193 -12.15 -0.02 -11.94
C TYR A 193 -11.41 0.50 -13.18
N TRP A 194 -11.04 -0.37 -14.13
CA TRP A 194 -10.42 0.03 -15.40
C TRP A 194 -11.35 0.90 -16.26
N GLY A 195 -12.60 0.48 -16.42
CA GLY A 195 -13.59 1.27 -17.15
C GLY A 195 -13.88 2.62 -16.48
N ASP A 196 -13.99 2.63 -15.16
CA ASP A 196 -14.24 3.83 -14.36
C ASP A 196 -13.13 4.87 -14.56
N GLN A 197 -11.87 4.47 -14.78
CA GLN A 197 -10.79 5.42 -15.07
C GLN A 197 -11.08 6.27 -16.30
N TYR A 198 -11.66 5.70 -17.36
CA TYR A 198 -12.00 6.44 -18.57
C TYR A 198 -13.21 7.36 -18.42
N VAL A 199 -14.06 7.10 -17.43
CA VAL A 199 -15.20 7.96 -17.10
C VAL A 199 -14.75 9.12 -16.20
N LEU A 200 -13.81 8.87 -15.29
CA LEU A 200 -13.32 9.83 -14.29
C LEU A 200 -12.28 10.82 -14.83
N LEU A 201 -11.74 10.61 -16.04
CA LEU A 201 -10.93 11.61 -16.72
C LEU A 201 -11.74 12.89 -16.99
N ASP A 202 -11.04 14.03 -17.04
CA ASP A 202 -11.63 15.31 -17.47
C ASP A 202 -12.41 15.16 -18.78
N ASP A 203 -13.49 15.91 -18.98
CA ASP A 203 -14.40 15.77 -20.15
C ASP A 203 -13.66 15.70 -21.50
N SER A 204 -12.57 16.45 -21.66
CA SER A 204 -11.77 16.46 -22.89
C SER A 204 -10.97 15.17 -23.16
N ALA A 205 -10.70 14.38 -22.12
CA ALA A 205 -9.94 13.14 -22.15
C ALA A 205 -10.81 11.90 -21.82
N SER A 206 -12.03 12.10 -21.30
CA SER A 206 -13.01 11.04 -21.04
C SER A 206 -13.29 10.21 -22.28
N ASN A 207 -13.42 8.90 -22.10
CA ASN A 207 -13.71 7.96 -23.18
C ASN A 207 -14.76 6.93 -22.77
N LYS A 208 -16.02 7.38 -22.71
CA LYS A 208 -17.18 6.54 -22.37
C LYS A 208 -17.32 5.30 -23.26
N ARG A 209 -16.95 5.40 -24.54
CA ARG A 209 -16.96 4.25 -25.47
C ARG A 209 -15.96 3.18 -25.05
N LYS A 210 -14.75 3.58 -24.63
CA LYS A 210 -13.73 2.66 -24.11
C LYS A 210 -14.17 2.05 -22.79
N ALA A 211 -14.75 2.84 -21.88
CA ALA A 211 -15.33 2.33 -20.64
C ALA A 211 -16.41 1.26 -20.93
N GLU A 212 -17.34 1.55 -21.84
CA GLU A 212 -18.39 0.61 -22.27
C GLU A 212 -17.80 -0.71 -22.80
N GLN A 213 -16.75 -0.64 -23.63
CA GLN A 213 -16.06 -1.83 -24.15
C GLN A 213 -15.46 -2.67 -23.03
N ILE A 214 -14.85 -2.05 -22.02
CA ILE A 214 -14.26 -2.74 -20.87
C ILE A 214 -15.34 -3.42 -20.02
N TYR A 215 -16.45 -2.74 -19.74
CA TYR A 215 -17.56 -3.35 -18.99
C TYR A 215 -18.19 -4.52 -19.75
N LYS A 216 -18.37 -4.39 -21.07
CA LYS A 216 -18.87 -5.49 -21.91
C LYS A 216 -17.89 -6.66 -21.97
N LEU A 217 -16.58 -6.40 -21.99
CA LEU A 217 -15.56 -7.44 -21.92
C LEU A 217 -15.69 -8.26 -20.62
N ALA A 218 -15.91 -7.59 -19.48
CA ALA A 218 -16.15 -8.27 -18.21
C ALA A 218 -17.37 -9.20 -18.27
N LEU A 219 -18.49 -8.72 -18.84
CA LEU A 219 -19.71 -9.52 -19.01
C LEU A 219 -19.52 -10.73 -19.93
N GLN A 220 -18.63 -10.62 -20.93
CA GLN A 220 -18.32 -11.71 -21.86
C GLN A 220 -17.40 -12.78 -21.27
N ASN A 221 -16.57 -12.44 -20.28
CA ASN A 221 -15.66 -13.39 -19.65
C ASN A 221 -16.35 -14.46 -18.79
N GLY A 222 -17.68 -14.40 -18.63
CA GLY A 222 -18.55 -15.55 -18.34
C GLY A 222 -18.47 -16.16 -16.93
N ASP A 223 -17.46 -15.82 -16.13
CA ASP A 223 -17.14 -16.47 -14.86
C ASP A 223 -17.34 -15.53 -13.64
N ILE A 224 -18.25 -14.55 -13.78
CA ILE A 224 -18.60 -13.62 -12.71
C ILE A 224 -19.34 -14.37 -11.61
N LYS A 225 -18.72 -14.48 -10.43
CA LYS A 225 -19.23 -15.31 -9.33
C LYS A 225 -20.47 -14.75 -8.62
N LYS A 226 -20.64 -13.42 -8.62
CA LYS A 226 -21.69 -12.73 -7.87
C LYS A 226 -22.68 -12.08 -8.82
N MET A 227 -23.97 -12.32 -8.61
CA MET A 227 -25.01 -11.72 -9.46
C MET A 227 -25.04 -10.19 -9.29
N GLU A 228 -24.74 -9.69 -8.10
CA GLU A 228 -24.67 -8.26 -7.81
C GLU A 228 -23.61 -7.56 -8.67
N ASP A 229 -22.44 -8.20 -8.88
CA ASP A 229 -21.37 -7.66 -9.72
C ASP A 229 -21.80 -7.58 -11.21
N ILE A 230 -22.64 -8.51 -11.67
CA ILE A 230 -23.22 -8.49 -13.03
C ILE A 230 -24.17 -7.29 -13.18
N ASP A 231 -25.00 -7.04 -12.18
CA ASP A 231 -25.96 -5.93 -12.22
C ASP A 231 -25.24 -4.57 -12.19
N ILE A 232 -24.18 -4.43 -11.39
CA ILE A 232 -23.31 -3.25 -11.40
C ILE A 232 -22.72 -3.02 -12.81
N LEU A 233 -22.19 -4.06 -13.46
CA LEU A 233 -21.64 -3.94 -14.82
C LEU A 233 -22.71 -3.52 -15.83
N LYS A 234 -23.92 -4.09 -15.75
CA LYS A 234 -25.02 -3.70 -16.64
C LYS A 234 -25.43 -2.25 -16.43
N ASP A 235 -25.45 -1.78 -15.19
CA ASP A 235 -25.79 -0.40 -14.88
C ASP A 235 -24.69 0.56 -15.36
N ARG A 236 -23.41 0.23 -15.16
CA ARG A 236 -22.28 0.96 -15.75
C ARG A 236 -22.38 1.07 -17.27
N VAL A 237 -22.73 -0.02 -17.97
CA VAL A 237 -22.95 0.01 -19.44
C VAL A 237 -24.09 0.96 -19.83
N LYS A 238 -25.21 0.96 -19.11
CA LYS A 238 -26.33 1.88 -19.37
C LYS A 238 -25.94 3.34 -19.13
N GLU A 239 -25.23 3.62 -18.03
CA GLU A 239 -24.79 4.96 -17.66
C GLU A 239 -23.94 5.60 -18.77
N VAL A 240 -22.98 4.84 -19.33
CA VAL A 240 -22.08 5.36 -20.37
C VAL A 240 -22.71 5.39 -21.77
N ALA A 241 -23.79 4.63 -22.02
CA ALA A 241 -24.48 4.60 -23.31
C ALA A 241 -25.52 5.72 -23.50
N ASN A 242 -25.97 6.36 -22.41
CA ASN A 242 -27.03 7.37 -22.44
C ASN A 242 -26.51 8.82 -22.65
N HIS A 243 -25.25 9.00 -23.03
CA HIS A 243 -24.58 10.29 -23.23
C HIS A 243 -23.70 10.26 -24.49
#